data_AF-A0A7V8YK45-F1
#
_entry.id   AF-A0A7V8YK45-F1
#
_cell.length_a   1.000
_cell.length_b   1.000
_cell.length_c   1.000
_cell.angle_alpha   90.00
_cell.angle_beta   90.00
_cell.angle_gamma   90.00
#
_symmetry.space_group_name_H-M   'P 1'
#
loop_
_entity.id
_entity.type
_entity.pdbx_description
1 polymer ?
#
loop_
_entity_poly.entity_id
_entity_poly.type
_entity_poly.pdbx_seq_one_letter_code
_entity_poly.pdbx_strand_id
1 'polypeptide(L)'
;MSGPVSGGRVYAVHAVCPDEICATEVIWTAESDAEKWAHALSTDPGVLAAAVTWFALDSPGERRAVALFVQGKRQQVPHLSDDRRIGANGYVQHRSLRRPNGG
;
A
#
# COMPACT_ATOMS: atom_id res chain seq x y z
N MET A 1 -11.37 -14.49 33.54
CA MET A 1 -9.98 -14.07 33.79
C MET A 1 -9.35 -13.78 32.44
N SER A 2 -9.25 -12.51 32.03
CA SER A 2 -8.51 -12.13 30.82
C SER A 2 -7.04 -12.04 31.19
N GLY A 3 -6.22 -12.92 30.61
CA GLY A 3 -4.77 -12.78 30.66
C GLY A 3 -4.32 -11.52 29.92
N PRO A 4 -3.06 -11.07 30.10
CA PRO A 4 -2.55 -9.93 29.34
C PRO A 4 -2.67 -10.26 27.84
N VAL A 5 -3.33 -9.38 27.10
CA VAL A 5 -3.22 -9.35 25.63
C VAL A 5 -1.77 -9.01 25.33
N SER A 6 -0.95 -10.04 25.14
CA SER A 6 0.44 -9.87 24.69
C SER A 6 0.39 -9.10 23.38
N GLY A 7 1.06 -7.94 23.33
CA GLY A 7 1.08 -6.99 22.20
C GLY A 7 1.18 -7.68 20.84
N GLY A 8 0.01 -7.95 20.26
CA GLY A 8 -0.15 -8.72 19.06
C GLY A 8 0.04 -7.85 17.82
N ARG A 9 0.22 -8.50 16.68
CA ARG A 9 0.32 -7.85 15.39
C ARG A 9 -0.85 -8.30 14.54
N VAL A 10 -1.49 -7.37 13.87
CA VAL A 10 -2.52 -7.65 12.87
C VAL A 10 -2.16 -6.99 11.55
N TYR A 11 -2.68 -7.56 10.47
CA TYR A 11 -2.38 -7.17 9.11
C TYR A 11 -3.70 -6.88 8.41
N ALA A 12 -3.97 -5.61 8.15
CA ALA A 12 -5.14 -5.19 7.41
C ALA A 12 -4.82 -5.17 5.91
N VAL A 13 -5.71 -5.74 5.11
CA VAL A 13 -5.69 -5.61 3.65
C VAL A 13 -6.67 -4.53 3.24
N HIS A 14 -6.20 -3.58 2.45
CA HIS A 14 -6.99 -2.50 1.90
C HIS A 14 -7.13 -2.64 0.39
N ALA A 15 -8.34 -2.46 -0.14
CA ALA A 15 -8.58 -2.29 -1.56
C ALA A 15 -8.55 -0.80 -1.95
N VAL A 16 -7.92 -0.49 -3.07
CA VAL A 16 -8.02 0.82 -3.72
C VAL A 16 -8.94 0.66 -4.93
N CYS A 17 -10.10 1.31 -4.90
CA CYS A 17 -11.06 1.31 -5.99
C CYS A 17 -11.17 2.73 -6.57
N PRO A 18 -11.61 2.92 -7.83
CA PRO A 18 -11.78 4.25 -8.42
C PRO A 18 -12.72 5.15 -7.61
N ASP A 19 -13.76 4.55 -7.03
CA ASP A 19 -14.85 5.26 -6.35
C ASP A 19 -14.75 5.19 -4.82
N GLU A 20 -13.74 4.50 -4.29
CA GLU A 20 -13.58 4.29 -2.84
C GLU A 20 -12.12 4.36 -2.41
N ILE A 21 -11.87 5.15 -1.37
CA ILE A 21 -10.53 5.39 -0.85
C ILE A 21 -10.23 4.35 0.25
N CYS A 22 -9.37 3.38 -0.07
CA CYS A 22 -8.72 2.48 0.88
C CYS A 22 -9.66 1.73 1.84
N ALA A 23 -10.72 1.11 1.29
CA ALA A 23 -11.62 0.23 2.03
C ALA A 23 -10.83 -0.88 2.72
N THR A 24 -11.10 -1.15 4.00
CA THR A 24 -10.51 -2.32 4.67
C THR A 24 -11.34 -3.54 4.34
N GLU A 25 -10.75 -4.47 3.61
CA GLU A 25 -11.44 -5.70 3.16
C GLU A 25 -11.41 -6.78 4.24
N VAL A 26 -10.23 -7.01 4.82
CA VAL A 26 -10.02 -8.12 5.77
C VAL A 26 -8.83 -7.85 6.68
N ILE A 27 -8.85 -8.45 7.87
CA ILE A 27 -7.75 -8.41 8.84
C ILE A 27 -7.29 -9.84 9.14
N TRP A 28 -5.97 -10.05 9.13
CA TRP A 28 -5.32 -11.31 9.46
C TRP A 28 -4.36 -11.15 10.64
N THR A 29 -4.11 -12.25 11.35
CA THR A 29 -3.05 -12.32 12.37
C THR A 29 -1.70 -12.73 11.78
N ALA A 30 -1.68 -13.26 10.56
CA ALA A 30 -0.47 -13.71 9.85
C ALA A 30 -0.20 -12.88 8.60
N GLU A 31 1.05 -12.44 8.44
CA GLU A 31 1.50 -11.62 7.30
C GLU A 31 1.31 -12.33 5.97
N SER A 32 1.68 -13.61 5.90
CA SER A 32 1.64 -14.40 4.66
C SER A 32 0.24 -14.55 4.10
N ASP A 33 -0.77 -14.63 4.97
CA ASP A 33 -2.16 -14.82 4.54
C ASP A 33 -2.76 -13.50 4.07
N ALA A 34 -2.42 -12.39 4.74
CA ALA A 34 -2.74 -11.04 4.25
C ALA A 34 -2.10 -10.77 2.88
N GLU A 35 -0.85 -11.15 2.67
CA GLU A 35 -0.17 -10.96 1.38
C GLU A 35 -0.78 -11.82 0.26
N LYS A 36 -1.11 -13.09 0.54
CA LYS A 36 -1.81 -13.95 -0.43
C LYS A 36 -3.17 -13.37 -0.80
N TRP A 37 -3.92 -12.87 0.19
CA TRP A 37 -5.21 -12.23 -0.05
C TRP A 37 -5.05 -10.96 -0.90
N ALA A 38 -4.13 -10.07 -0.53
CA ALA A 38 -3.86 -8.85 -1.28
C ALA A 38 -3.40 -9.13 -2.72
N HIS A 39 -2.56 -10.14 -2.92
CA HIS A 39 -2.17 -10.59 -4.25
C HIS A 39 -3.40 -10.95 -5.10
N ALA A 40 -4.29 -11.80 -4.58
CA ALA A 40 -5.50 -12.22 -5.29
C ALA A 40 -6.44 -11.03 -5.55
N LEU A 41 -6.78 -10.27 -4.49
CA LEU A 41 -7.66 -9.12 -4.55
C LEU A 41 -7.20 -8.06 -5.57
N SER A 42 -5.89 -7.84 -5.70
CA SER A 42 -5.35 -6.89 -6.68
C SER A 42 -5.57 -7.28 -8.15
N THR A 43 -6.14 -8.46 -8.41
CA THR A 43 -6.53 -8.92 -9.75
C THR A 43 -8.03 -8.80 -10.02
N ASP A 44 -8.82 -8.45 -9.01
CA ASP A 44 -10.27 -8.35 -9.14
C ASP A 44 -10.66 -7.15 -10.03
N PRO A 45 -11.65 -7.31 -10.94
CA PRO A 45 -12.15 -6.19 -11.72
C PRO A 45 -12.67 -5.07 -10.82
N GLY A 46 -12.17 -3.85 -11.04
CA GLY A 46 -12.54 -2.68 -10.24
C GLY A 46 -11.58 -2.38 -9.08
N VAL A 47 -10.66 -3.30 -8.75
CA VAL A 47 -9.57 -3.03 -7.80
C VAL A 47 -8.34 -2.53 -8.55
N LEU A 48 -7.91 -1.31 -8.24
CA LEU A 48 -6.71 -0.69 -8.81
C LEU A 48 -5.43 -1.20 -8.13
N ALA A 49 -5.49 -1.44 -6.82
CA ALA A 49 -4.39 -1.97 -6.03
C ALA A 49 -4.92 -2.59 -4.73
N ALA A 50 -4.13 -3.48 -4.14
CA ALA A 50 -4.36 -3.98 -2.79
C ALA A 50 -3.12 -3.76 -1.92
N ALA A 51 -3.29 -3.17 -0.74
CA ALA A 51 -2.21 -2.85 0.19
C ALA A 51 -2.34 -3.65 1.47
N VAL A 52 -1.20 -4.06 2.04
CA VAL A 52 -1.14 -4.68 3.37
C VAL A 52 -0.48 -3.71 4.34
N THR A 53 -1.20 -3.38 5.40
CA THR A 53 -0.69 -2.56 6.51
C THR A 53 -0.65 -3.39 7.78
N TRP A 54 0.51 -3.45 8.41
CA TRP A 54 0.67 -3.98 9.75
C TRP A 54 0.28 -2.95 10.81
N PHE A 55 -0.38 -3.40 11.87
CA PHE A 55 -0.68 -2.64 13.08
C PHE A 55 -0.24 -3.39 14.33
N ALA A 56 0.31 -2.67 15.30
CA ALA A 56 0.51 -3.18 16.66
C ALA A 56 -0.78 -2.98 17.47
N LEU A 57 -1.25 -4.05 18.12
CA LEU A 57 -2.37 -3.96 19.05
C LEU A 57 -1.94 -3.23 20.32
N ASP A 58 -2.88 -2.50 20.93
CA ASP A 58 -2.68 -1.73 22.16
C ASP A 58 -1.56 -0.66 22.09
N SER A 59 -1.09 -0.32 20.89
CA SER A 59 -0.08 0.72 20.64
C SER A 59 -0.66 1.84 19.77
N PRO A 60 -0.81 3.07 20.29
CA PRO A 60 -1.39 4.18 19.54
C PRO A 60 -0.58 4.52 18.27
N GLY A 61 -1.20 4.35 17.11
CA GLY A 61 -0.67 4.83 15.82
C GLY A 61 0.50 4.03 15.25
N GLU A 62 0.94 2.97 15.92
CA GLU A 62 2.05 2.13 15.43
C GLU A 62 1.58 1.23 14.28
N ARG A 63 2.02 1.58 13.07
CA ARG A 63 1.69 0.88 11.83
C ARG A 63 2.84 0.91 10.81
N ARG A 64 2.86 -0.04 9.88
CA ARG A 64 3.86 -0.12 8.81
C ARG A 64 3.24 -0.66 7.53
N ALA A 65 3.57 -0.06 6.40
CA ALA A 65 3.26 -0.64 5.10
C ALA A 65 4.12 -1.89 4.88
N VAL A 66 3.47 -3.02 4.56
CA VAL A 66 4.13 -4.33 4.40
C VAL A 66 4.26 -4.69 2.92
N ALA A 67 3.17 -4.54 2.17
CA ALA A 67 3.12 -4.90 0.77
C ALA A 67 2.13 -4.02 0.02
N LEU A 68 2.38 -3.86 -1.28
CA LEU A 68 1.44 -3.31 -2.24
C LEU A 68 1.43 -4.23 -3.46
N PHE A 69 0.24 -4.57 -3.93
CA PHE A 69 0.03 -5.39 -5.12
C PHE A 69 -0.79 -4.62 -6.14
N VAL A 70 -0.38 -4.71 -7.41
CA VAL A 70 -1.10 -4.15 -8.56
C VAL A 70 -1.16 -5.25 -9.61
N GLN A 71 -2.36 -5.66 -10.01
CA GLN A 71 -2.57 -6.74 -10.99
C GLN A 71 -1.80 -8.02 -10.64
N GLY A 72 -1.86 -8.44 -9.37
CA GLY A 72 -1.17 -9.62 -8.85
C GLY A 72 0.34 -9.45 -8.68
N LYS A 73 0.92 -8.31 -9.05
CA LYS A 73 2.37 -8.09 -8.95
C LYS A 73 2.70 -7.30 -7.70
N ARG A 74 3.57 -7.87 -6.86
CA ARG A 74 4.13 -7.14 -5.70
C ARG A 74 4.98 -5.98 -6.19
N GLN A 75 4.67 -4.79 -5.69
CA GLN A 75 5.44 -3.60 -5.95
C GLN A 75 6.58 -3.52 -4.93
N GLN A 76 7.81 -3.28 -5.41
CA GLN A 76 8.92 -2.96 -4.53
C GLN A 76 8.78 -1.49 -4.14
N VAL A 77 8.17 -1.21 -3.00
CA VAL A 77 7.92 0.18 -2.57
C VAL A 77 9.19 0.76 -1.94
N PRO A 78 9.73 1.88 -2.43
CA PRO A 78 10.17 2.95 -1.57
C PRO A 78 9.01 3.94 -1.47
N HIS A 79 8.72 4.41 -0.26
CA HIS A 79 7.75 5.47 -0.01
C HIS A 79 7.81 6.58 -1.08
N LEU A 80 6.80 6.67 -1.93
CA LEU A 80 6.66 7.72 -2.94
C LEU A 80 5.25 8.28 -2.77
N SER A 81 5.16 9.42 -2.09
CA SER A 81 4.03 10.33 -2.30
C SER A 81 3.93 10.62 -3.80
N ASP A 82 2.71 10.83 -4.29
CA ASP A 82 2.41 11.17 -5.69
C ASP A 82 3.26 12.33 -6.24
N ASP A 83 3.85 13.16 -5.38
CA ASP A 83 4.79 14.23 -5.75
C ASP A 83 6.04 13.73 -6.51
N ARG A 84 6.44 12.46 -6.34
CA ARG A 84 7.61 11.88 -7.01
C ARG A 84 7.30 10.92 -8.15
N ARG A 85 6.03 10.79 -8.55
CA ARG A 85 5.65 10.09 -9.81
C ARG A 85 6.29 10.72 -11.06
N ILE A 86 6.88 11.90 -10.92
CA ILE A 86 7.71 12.58 -11.91
C ILE A 86 9.08 11.89 -12.12
N GLY A 87 9.59 11.05 -11.20
CA GLY A 87 10.98 10.56 -11.24
C GLY A 87 11.23 9.06 -11.41
N ALA A 88 10.31 8.17 -11.01
CA ALA A 88 10.71 6.77 -10.74
C ALA A 88 10.73 5.82 -11.96
N ASN A 89 10.13 6.17 -13.09
CA ASN A 89 10.17 5.36 -14.33
C ASN A 89 10.66 6.15 -15.56
N GLY A 90 11.38 7.25 -15.37
CA GLY A 90 12.25 7.80 -16.42
C GLY A 90 11.58 8.37 -17.68
N TYR A 91 10.33 8.83 -17.66
CA TYR A 91 9.76 9.58 -18.79
C TYR A 91 8.98 10.81 -18.33
N VAL A 92 9.71 11.90 -18.13
CA VAL A 92 9.17 13.25 -18.35
C VAL A 92 9.81 13.78 -19.63
N GLN A 93 9.14 13.55 -20.76
CA GLN A 93 9.38 14.31 -21.99
C GLN A 93 8.36 15.46 -22.13
N HIS A 94 7.95 16.08 -21.01
CA HIS A 94 7.05 17.23 -21.11
C HIS A 94 7.85 18.51 -21.39
N ARG A 95 7.59 19.12 -22.56
CA ARG A 95 8.33 20.27 -23.11
C ARG A 95 8.34 21.49 -22.18
N SER A 96 7.36 21.61 -21.29
CA SER A 96 7.20 22.73 -20.35
C SER A 96 8.13 22.71 -19.13
N LEU A 97 8.86 21.62 -18.89
CA LEU A 97 9.79 21.48 -17.75
C LEU A 97 11.26 21.70 -18.13
N ARG A 98 11.56 22.06 -19.39
CA ARG A 98 12.87 22.61 -19.75
C ARG A 98 13.02 23.96 -19.08
N ARG A 99 13.85 24.04 -18.03
CA ARG A 99 14.32 25.34 -17.54
C ARG A 99 14.89 26.13 -18.73
N PRO A 100 14.57 27.42 -18.89
CA PRO A 100 15.34 28.25 -19.81
C PRO A 100 16.76 28.28 -19.26
N ASN A 101 17.74 27.93 -20.10
CA ASN A 101 19.13 28.29 -19.81
C ASN A 101 19.16 29.81 -19.65
N GLY A 102 19.55 30.28 -18.46
CA GLY A 102 19.81 31.68 -18.21
C GLY A 102 20.86 32.19 -19.20
N GLY A 103 20.55 33.33 -19.82
CA GLY A 103 21.53 34.19 -20.47
C GLY A 103 22.32 35.01 -19.47
#